data_AF-A0A2N1DQ54-F1
#
_entry.id   AF-A0A2N1DQ54-F1
#
_cell.length_a   1.000
_cell.length_b   1.000
_cell.length_c   1.000
_cell.angle_alpha   90.00
_cell.angle_beta   90.00
_cell.angle_gamma   90.00
#
_symmetry.space_group_name_H-M   'P 1'
#
loop_
_entity.id
_entity.type
_entity.pdbx_description
1 polymer ?
#
loop_
_entity_poly.entity_id
_entity_poly.type
_entity_poly.pdbx_seq_one_letter_code
_entity_poly.pdbx_strand_id
1 'polypeptide(L)'
;MKHQQALYLQEMGITRWQVRKPDLFPLSLNVCTIDLSHYKLLLVASTADFAHPLMVSILNAFNLKLSEVYCCSTDQFENLQGQLPELIWSTLGEINQPHGHKLLTSSTLVQLAADANAKKALWKQFCAFNQ
;
A
#
# COMPACT_ATOMS: atom_id res chain seq x y z
N MET A 1 -15.25 34.27 11.84
CA MET A 1 -16.56 33.62 12.10
C MET A 1 -16.48 32.10 12.32
N LYS A 2 -15.67 31.29 11.60
CA LYS A 2 -15.62 29.82 11.83
C LYS A 2 -14.82 29.39 13.08
N HIS A 3 -13.77 30.12 13.45
CA HIS A 3 -12.93 29.79 14.61
C HIS A 3 -13.67 30.01 15.95
N GLN A 4 -14.54 31.03 16.02
CA GLN A 4 -15.38 31.31 17.18
C GLN A 4 -16.43 30.21 17.41
N GLN A 5 -17.00 29.66 16.33
CA GLN A 5 -18.00 28.59 16.43
C GLN A 5 -17.41 27.30 17.03
N ALA A 6 -16.20 26.93 16.64
CA ALA A 6 -15.52 25.75 17.20
C ALA A 6 -15.18 25.92 18.70
N LEU A 7 -14.77 27.12 19.10
CA LEU A 7 -14.43 27.43 20.49
C LEU A 7 -15.66 27.36 21.40
N TYR A 8 -16.78 27.99 20.99
CA TYR A 8 -18.04 27.97 21.74
C TYR A 8 -18.56 26.55 22.00
N LEU A 9 -18.43 25.67 21.01
CA LEU A 9 -18.89 24.29 21.11
C LEU A 9 -18.02 23.45 22.07
N GLN A 10 -16.72 23.73 22.13
CA GLN A 10 -15.80 23.11 23.09
C GLN A 10 -16.07 23.61 24.53
N GLU A 11 -16.32 24.90 24.72
CA GLU A 11 -16.68 25.48 26.02
C GLU A 11 -18.02 24.97 26.57
N MET A 12 -18.94 24.58 25.68
CA MET A 12 -20.22 23.93 26.03
C MET A 12 -20.05 22.43 26.36
N GLY A 13 -18.82 21.90 26.44
CA GLY A 13 -18.53 20.51 26.77
C GLY A 13 -18.80 19.51 25.64
N ILE A 14 -19.10 19.99 24.43
CA ILE A 14 -19.40 19.14 23.28
C ILE A 14 -18.07 18.71 22.65
N THR A 15 -17.56 17.56 23.09
CA THR A 15 -16.25 17.02 22.70
C THR A 15 -16.31 16.03 21.53
N ARG A 16 -17.52 15.67 21.05
CA ARG A 16 -17.71 14.74 19.93
C ARG A 16 -18.76 15.24 18.95
N TRP A 17 -18.36 15.40 17.69
CA TRP A 17 -19.23 15.76 16.57
C TRP A 17 -19.73 14.46 15.93
N GLN A 18 -20.97 14.06 16.22
CA GLN A 18 -21.58 12.92 15.56
C GLN A 18 -21.93 13.25 14.11
N VAL A 19 -21.57 12.35 13.20
CA VAL A 19 -21.95 12.41 11.79
C VAL A 19 -23.47 12.28 11.70
N ARG A 20 -24.16 13.29 11.17
CA ARG A 20 -25.64 13.38 11.17
C ARG A 20 -26.33 12.41 10.21
N LYS A 21 -25.60 11.83 9.27
CA LYS A 21 -26.07 10.83 8.31
C LYS A 21 -24.96 9.81 8.06
N PRO A 22 -24.69 8.93 9.04
CA PRO A 22 -23.63 7.95 8.91
C PRO A 22 -23.88 7.01 7.72
N ASP A 23 -25.12 6.80 7.28
CA ASP A 23 -25.48 5.96 6.13
C ASP A 23 -25.08 6.53 4.75
N LEU A 24 -24.79 7.84 4.68
CA LEU A 24 -24.28 8.48 3.44
C LEU A 24 -22.76 8.40 3.33
N PHE A 25 -22.08 8.17 4.45
CA PHE A 25 -20.73 7.62 4.42
C PHE A 25 -20.92 6.13 4.25
N PRO A 26 -20.53 5.50 3.14
CA PRO A 26 -20.60 4.06 3.08
C PRO A 26 -19.72 3.52 4.23
N LEU A 27 -20.35 3.07 5.32
CA LEU A 27 -19.72 2.24 6.35
C LEU A 27 -19.22 0.92 5.72
N SER A 28 -19.61 0.68 4.48
CA SER A 28 -18.96 -0.16 3.49
C SER A 28 -18.01 0.67 2.60
N LEU A 29 -16.89 1.16 3.14
CA LEU A 29 -15.66 0.80 2.42
C LEU A 29 -15.80 -0.72 2.33
N ASN A 30 -16.01 -1.26 1.12
CA ASN A 30 -16.00 -2.70 0.95
C ASN A 30 -14.63 -3.12 1.43
N VAL A 31 -14.54 -3.41 2.72
CA VAL A 31 -13.38 -3.96 3.35
C VAL A 31 -13.28 -5.30 2.66
N CYS A 32 -12.43 -5.33 1.66
CA CYS A 32 -12.08 -6.54 0.98
C CYS A 32 -11.31 -7.35 1.99
N THR A 33 -12.04 -8.12 2.81
CA THR A 33 -11.50 -9.19 3.64
C THR A 33 -11.08 -10.32 2.70
N ILE A 34 -9.97 -10.09 2.03
CA ILE A 34 -9.34 -11.05 1.14
C ILE A 34 -8.24 -11.70 1.97
N ASP A 35 -8.31 -13.02 2.12
CA ASP A 35 -7.19 -13.77 2.67
C ASP A 35 -6.05 -13.80 1.64
N LEU A 36 -5.04 -12.98 1.89
CA LEU A 36 -3.86 -12.86 1.05
C LEU A 36 -2.70 -13.73 1.56
N SER A 37 -2.92 -14.57 2.57
CA SER A 37 -1.87 -15.39 3.19
C SER A 37 -1.24 -16.41 2.24
N HIS A 38 -1.95 -16.79 1.17
CA HIS A 38 -1.41 -17.70 0.17
C HIS A 38 -0.42 -17.02 -0.80
N TYR A 39 -0.48 -15.69 -0.91
CA TYR A 39 0.46 -14.93 -1.71
C TYR A 39 1.77 -14.76 -0.96
N LYS A 40 2.87 -14.64 -1.69
CA LYS A 40 4.19 -14.37 -1.13
C LYS A 40 4.55 -12.88 -1.18
N LEU A 41 3.90 -12.13 -2.07
CA LEU A 41 4.15 -10.71 -2.26
C LEU A 41 2.85 -9.95 -2.51
N LEU A 42 2.69 -8.84 -1.80
CA LEU A 42 1.70 -7.81 -2.08
C LEU A 42 2.36 -6.64 -2.81
N LEU A 43 1.96 -6.41 -4.05
CA LEU A 43 2.46 -5.34 -4.89
C LEU A 43 1.45 -4.17 -4.90
N VAL A 44 1.91 -3.00 -4.49
CA VAL A 44 1.17 -1.74 -4.57
C VAL A 44 1.71 -0.96 -5.75
N ALA A 45 0.99 -0.99 -6.86
CA ALA A 45 1.47 -0.44 -8.12
C ALA A 45 0.33 0.09 -8.99
N SER A 46 0.69 0.97 -9.94
CA SER A 46 -0.22 1.34 -11.02
C SER A 46 -0.43 0.17 -11.99
N THR A 47 -1.55 0.18 -12.72
CA THR A 47 -1.80 -0.81 -13.79
C THR A 47 -0.72 -0.78 -14.88
N ALA A 48 -0.19 0.40 -15.18
CA ALA A 48 0.91 0.59 -16.13
C ALA A 48 2.22 -0.04 -15.63
N ASP A 49 2.54 0.13 -14.34
CA ASP A 49 3.71 -0.50 -13.73
C ASP A 49 3.59 -2.03 -13.71
N PHE A 50 2.41 -2.55 -13.38
CA PHE A 50 2.16 -3.99 -13.37
C PHE A 50 2.31 -4.63 -14.75
N ALA A 51 1.86 -3.94 -15.80
CA ALA A 51 2.00 -4.38 -17.18
C ALA A 51 3.41 -4.17 -17.78
N HIS A 52 4.30 -3.49 -17.07
CA HIS A 52 5.62 -3.15 -17.60
C HIS A 52 6.50 -4.41 -17.74
N PRO A 53 7.25 -4.58 -18.85
CA PRO A 53 8.03 -5.81 -19.11
C PRO A 53 9.11 -6.09 -18.06
N LEU A 54 9.64 -5.06 -17.41
CA LEU A 54 10.60 -5.20 -16.30
C LEU A 54 10.00 -5.93 -15.08
N MET A 55 8.69 -5.89 -14.88
CA MET A 55 8.01 -6.51 -13.74
C MET A 55 8.34 -7.99 -13.63
N VAL A 56 8.20 -8.74 -14.73
CA VAL A 56 8.48 -10.19 -14.78
C VAL A 56 9.95 -10.47 -14.44
N SER A 57 10.88 -9.66 -14.96
CA SER A 57 12.31 -9.80 -14.67
C SER A 57 12.62 -9.57 -13.19
N ILE A 58 11.97 -8.60 -12.54
CA ILE A 58 12.14 -8.33 -11.10
C ILE A 58 11.55 -9.47 -10.26
N LEU A 59 10.35 -9.95 -10.59
CA LEU A 59 9.73 -11.07 -9.89
C LEU A 59 10.58 -12.33 -9.99
N ASN A 60 11.15 -12.62 -11.18
CA ASN A 60 12.08 -13.73 -11.37
C ASN A 60 13.35 -13.57 -10.53
N ALA A 61 13.89 -12.35 -10.41
CA ALA A 61 15.05 -12.08 -9.54
C ALA A 61 14.71 -12.31 -8.06
N PHE A 62 13.48 -12.01 -7.65
CA PHE A 62 12.97 -12.32 -6.30
C PHE A 62 12.60 -13.80 -6.12
N ASN A 63 12.76 -14.64 -7.15
CA ASN A 63 12.35 -16.04 -7.17
C ASN A 63 10.84 -16.23 -6.88
N LEU A 64 10.02 -15.31 -7.40
CA LEU A 64 8.56 -15.29 -7.26
C LEU A 64 7.89 -15.51 -8.62
N LYS A 65 6.81 -16.28 -8.64
CA LYS A 65 5.94 -16.42 -9.82
C LYS A 65 4.83 -15.37 -9.78
N LEU A 66 4.33 -14.96 -10.95
CA LEU A 66 3.17 -14.06 -11.03
C LEU A 66 1.94 -14.57 -10.25
N SER A 67 1.74 -15.89 -10.17
CA SER A 67 0.65 -16.50 -9.39
C SER A 67 0.81 -16.34 -7.87
N GLU A 68 2.00 -16.00 -7.39
CA GLU A 68 2.31 -15.79 -5.97
C GLU A 68 2.30 -14.30 -5.59
N VAL A 69 1.91 -13.42 -6.53
CA VAL A 69 1.87 -11.97 -6.34
C VAL A 69 0.43 -11.48 -6.45
N TYR A 70 0.00 -10.72 -5.45
CA TYR A 70 -1.25 -9.97 -5.52
C TYR A 70 -0.94 -8.50 -5.81
N CYS A 71 -1.48 -7.95 -6.90
CA CYS A 71 -1.30 -6.54 -7.27
C CYS A 71 -2.55 -5.74 -6.91
N CYS A 72 -2.37 -4.59 -6.27
CA CYS A 72 -3.45 -3.67 -5.90
C CYS A 72 -3.03 -2.21 -6.09
N SER A 73 -4.02 -1.32 -6.18
CA SER A 73 -3.79 0.13 -6.14
C SER A 73 -3.59 0.62 -4.71
N THR A 74 -3.06 1.82 -4.53
CA THR A 74 -2.92 2.45 -3.20
C THR A 74 -4.24 2.52 -2.46
N ASP A 75 -5.32 2.95 -3.11
CA ASP A 75 -6.65 2.97 -2.50
C ASP A 75 -7.11 1.60 -2.03
N GLN A 76 -6.83 0.54 -2.78
CA GLN A 76 -7.17 -0.82 -2.36
C GLN A 76 -6.32 -1.22 -1.16
N PHE A 77 -5.02 -0.97 -1.21
CA PHE A 77 -4.08 -1.28 -0.13
C PHE A 77 -4.49 -0.66 1.21
N GLU A 78 -4.86 0.63 1.21
CA GLU A 78 -5.31 1.33 2.42
C GLU A 78 -6.61 0.77 3.01
N ASN A 79 -7.40 0.08 2.18
CA ASN A 79 -8.66 -0.54 2.56
C ASN A 79 -8.58 -2.06 2.77
N LEU A 80 -7.41 -2.67 2.53
CA LEU A 80 -7.20 -4.09 2.78
C LEU A 80 -7.25 -4.35 4.29
N GLN A 81 -8.09 -5.31 4.67
CA GLN A 81 -8.07 -5.87 6.02
C GLN A 81 -7.95 -7.39 5.91
N GLY A 82 -7.25 -7.98 6.88
CA GLY A 82 -6.96 -9.41 6.89
C GLY A 82 -5.46 -9.67 7.00
N GLN A 83 -5.08 -10.92 6.78
CA GLN A 83 -3.69 -11.34 6.86
C GLN A 83 -2.99 -11.01 5.55
N LEU A 84 -2.05 -10.06 5.63
CA LEU A 84 -1.20 -9.66 4.50
C LEU A 84 0.00 -10.61 4.40
N PRO A 85 0.57 -10.78 3.20
CA PRO A 85 1.82 -11.53 3.05
C PRO A 85 2.97 -10.83 3.76
N GLU A 86 4.02 -11.58 4.08
CA GLU A 86 5.18 -11.06 4.81
C GLU A 86 5.91 -9.94 4.05
N LEU A 87 5.95 -10.04 2.71
CA LEU A 87 6.62 -9.10 1.83
C LEU A 87 5.62 -8.20 1.09
N ILE A 88 5.88 -6.90 1.13
CA ILE A 88 5.12 -5.86 0.46
C ILE A 88 6.08 -5.02 -0.36
N TRP A 89 5.71 -4.69 -1.60
CA TRP A 89 6.49 -3.80 -2.45
C TRP A 89 5.60 -2.69 -3.02
N SER A 90 6.03 -1.45 -2.87
CA SER A 90 5.40 -0.27 -3.47
C SER A 90 6.26 0.32 -4.58
N THR A 91 5.67 0.54 -5.76
CA THR A 91 6.29 1.25 -6.90
C THR A 91 5.96 2.75 -6.89
N LEU A 92 5.09 3.16 -5.97
CA LEU A 92 4.55 4.51 -5.83
C LEU A 92 5.26 5.32 -4.74
N GLY A 93 6.36 4.78 -4.20
CA GLY A 93 7.11 5.37 -3.10
C GLY A 93 6.65 4.86 -1.73
N GLU A 94 6.82 5.71 -0.71
CA GLU A 94 6.48 5.37 0.67
C GLU A 94 4.96 5.23 0.85
N ILE A 95 4.58 4.15 1.52
CA ILE A 95 3.20 3.86 1.91
C ILE A 95 3.19 3.62 3.41
N ASN A 96 2.02 3.74 4.04
CA ASN A 96 1.86 3.41 5.46
C ASN A 96 2.24 1.94 5.68
N GLN A 97 3.41 1.70 6.28
CA GLN A 97 3.94 0.35 6.46
C GLN A 97 3.09 -0.39 7.49
N PRO A 98 2.50 -1.55 7.14
CA PRO A 98 1.80 -2.37 8.10
C PRO A 98 2.83 -3.02 9.05
N HIS A 99 2.53 -2.98 10.34
CA HIS A 99 3.44 -3.44 11.38
C HIS A 99 3.80 -4.91 11.20
N GLY A 100 5.10 -5.24 11.26
CA GLY A 100 5.58 -6.62 11.16
C GLY A 100 5.79 -7.14 9.75
N HIS A 101 5.55 -6.33 8.71
CA HIS A 101 5.79 -6.70 7.32
C HIS A 101 7.09 -6.08 6.77
N LYS A 102 7.74 -6.81 5.86
CA LYS A 102 8.91 -6.35 5.09
C LYS A 102 8.42 -5.46 3.96
N LEU A 103 8.77 -4.17 4.00
CA LEU A 103 8.37 -3.21 2.98
C LEU A 103 9.54 -2.84 2.08
N LEU A 104 9.37 -3.07 0.78
CA LEU A 104 10.23 -2.57 -0.28
C LEU A 104 9.61 -1.33 -0.91
N THR A 105 10.43 -0.33 -1.22
CA THR A 105 10.00 0.85 -1.97
C THR A 105 10.90 1.07 -3.17
N SER A 106 10.28 1.42 -4.30
CA SER A 106 10.98 1.86 -5.50
C SER A 106 10.24 3.02 -6.16
N SER A 107 10.92 3.68 -7.09
CA SER A 107 10.27 4.51 -8.09
C SER A 107 9.42 3.68 -9.03
N THR A 108 8.65 4.36 -9.90
CA THR A 108 7.85 3.75 -10.96
C THR A 108 8.70 2.83 -11.84
N LEU A 109 8.11 1.83 -12.48
CA LEU A 109 8.85 0.84 -13.27
C LEU A 109 9.55 1.48 -14.47
N VAL A 110 8.98 2.55 -15.02
CA VAL A 110 9.59 3.34 -16.12
C VAL A 110 10.88 4.01 -15.65
N GLN A 111 10.87 4.67 -14.49
CA GLN A 111 12.05 5.33 -13.92
C GLN A 111 13.08 4.29 -13.44
N LEU A 112 12.61 3.23 -12.79
CA LEU A 112 13.43 2.12 -12.35
C LEU A 112 14.12 1.43 -13.53
N ALA A 113 13.46 1.32 -14.68
CA ALA A 113 14.06 0.76 -15.90
C ALA A 113 15.25 1.59 -16.40
N ALA A 114 15.16 2.91 -16.31
CA ALA A 114 16.17 3.86 -16.79
C ALA A 114 17.35 4.03 -15.82
N ASP A 115 17.17 3.79 -14.52
CA ASP A 115 18.20 3.99 -13.49
C ASP A 115 18.76 2.68 -12.94
N ALA A 116 20.01 2.37 -13.30
CA ALA A 116 20.72 1.18 -12.81
C ALA A 116 21.01 1.23 -11.30
N ASN A 117 21.19 2.41 -10.72
CA ASN A 117 21.41 2.56 -9.28
C ASN A 117 20.10 2.31 -8.51
N ALA A 118 18.96 2.76 -9.04
CA ALA A 118 17.65 2.47 -8.46
C ALA A 118 17.35 0.96 -8.44
N LYS A 119 17.69 0.21 -9.51
CA LYS A 119 17.58 -1.26 -9.53
C LYS A 119 18.44 -1.92 -8.46
N LYS A 120 19.70 -1.49 -8.33
CA LYS A 120 20.61 -1.99 -7.30
C LYS A 120 20.11 -1.68 -5.89
N ALA A 121 19.53 -0.50 -5.68
CA ALA A 121 18.96 -0.11 -4.40
C ALA A 121 17.78 -1.03 -4.02
N LEU A 122 16.86 -1.30 -4.95
CA LEU A 122 15.77 -2.24 -4.75
C LEU A 122 16.29 -3.65 -4.41
N TRP A 123 17.29 -4.14 -5.14
CA TRP A 123 17.90 -5.45 -4.87
C TRP A 123 18.53 -5.51 -3.48
N LYS A 124 19.24 -4.45 -3.05
CA LYS A 124 19.83 -4.38 -1.71
C LYS A 124 18.75 -4.43 -0.62
N GLN A 125 17.63 -3.71 -0.80
CA GLN A 125 16.51 -3.78 0.14
C GLN A 125 15.97 -5.21 0.25
N PHE A 126 15.74 -5.89 -0.86
CA PHE A 126 15.29 -7.28 -0.87
C PHE A 126 16.28 -8.23 -0.18
N CYS A 127 17.58 -8.10 -0.46
CA CYS A 127 18.60 -8.91 0.21
C CYS A 127 18.66 -8.65 1.72
N ALA A 128 18.47 -7.42 2.18
CA ALA A 128 18.49 -7.10 3.61
C ALA A 128 17.39 -7.83 4.40
N PHE A 129 16.27 -8.15 3.75
CA PHE A 129 15.16 -8.87 4.36
C PHE A 129 15.20 -10.40 4.19
N ASN A 130 16.09 -10.92 3.34
CA ASN A 130 16.22 -12.34 3.05
C ASN A 130 17.52 -12.96 3.60
N GLN A 131 18.18 -12.27 4.54
CA GLN A 131 19.26 -12.85 5.36
C GLN A 131 18.67 -13.64 6.53
#